data_AF-A0A224V3F6-F1
#
_entry.id   AF-A0A224V3F6-F1
#
_cell.length_a   1.000
_cell.length_b   1.000
_cell.length_c   1.000
_cell.angle_alpha   90.00
_cell.angle_beta   90.00
_cell.angle_gamma   90.00
#
_symmetry.space_group_name_H-M   'P 1'
#
loop_
_entity.id
_entity.type
_entity.pdbx_description
1 polymer ?
#
loop_
_entity_poly.entity_id
_entity_poly.type
_entity_poly.pdbx_seq_one_letter_code
_entity_poly.pdbx_strand_id
1 'polypeptide(L)'
;MGILSDQVLAKGGQIHGVTTKQLVSQGAESPRLRELSDLTVTDNMSARKAEMMNLSNGCIALPGCIGTLEEITQAFSWARLGDNPNPCVFYNVNGYYDSLAKMFDQMATEGFLSAADRKKVLFSDSLDEIYAFMTTYVPPKIRQY
;
A
#
# COMPACT_ATOMS: atom_id res chain seq x y z
N MET A 1 -3.16 -6.72 10.38
CA MET A 1 -2.43 -5.53 10.89
C MET A 1 -1.67 -5.84 12.17
N GLY A 2 -2.34 -6.14 13.31
CA GLY A 2 -1.65 -6.32 14.60
C GLY A 2 -0.50 -7.34 14.65
N ILE A 3 -0.62 -8.47 13.93
CA ILE A 3 0.45 -9.49 13.85
C ILE A 3 1.74 -8.91 13.26
N LEU A 4 1.64 -8.12 12.19
CA LEU A 4 2.82 -7.54 11.53
C LEU A 4 3.52 -6.55 12.46
N SER A 5 2.75 -5.66 13.08
CA SER A 5 3.28 -4.68 14.04
C SER A 5 4.02 -5.34 15.19
N ASP A 6 3.50 -6.44 15.74
CA ASP A 6 4.20 -7.19 16.80
C ASP A 6 5.53 -7.73 16.36
N GLN A 7 5.56 -8.37 15.19
CA GLN A 7 6.76 -9.04 14.73
C GLN A 7 7.85 -8.01 14.44
N VAL A 8 7.49 -6.83 13.93
CA VAL A 8 8.42 -5.72 13.77
C VAL A 8 8.98 -5.28 15.13
N LEU A 9 8.11 -4.98 16.11
CA LEU A 9 8.53 -4.55 17.44
C LEU A 9 9.36 -5.61 18.17
N ALA A 10 8.95 -6.88 18.11
CA ALA A 10 9.65 -8.01 18.72
C ALA A 10 11.05 -8.25 18.11
N LYS A 11 11.27 -7.80 16.88
CA LYS A 11 12.57 -7.81 16.21
C LYS A 11 13.37 -6.51 16.37
N GLY A 12 12.90 -5.59 17.21
CA GLY A 12 13.54 -4.30 17.50
C GLY A 12 13.34 -3.25 16.40
N GLY A 13 12.41 -3.49 15.46
CA GLY A 13 12.02 -2.50 14.47
C GLY A 13 11.09 -1.43 15.06
N GLN A 14 10.89 -0.36 14.29
CA GLN A 14 10.02 0.76 14.67
C GLN A 14 8.70 0.69 13.91
N ILE A 15 7.62 1.15 14.55
CA ILE A 15 6.29 1.26 13.94
C ILE A 15 5.78 2.67 14.16
N HIS A 16 5.36 3.31 13.06
CA HIS A 16 4.55 4.52 13.07
C HIS A 16 3.12 4.17 12.64
N GLY A 17 2.14 4.44 13.50
CA GLY A 17 0.73 4.23 13.18
C GLY A 17 0.08 5.49 12.61
N VAL A 18 -0.88 5.34 11.69
CA VAL A 18 -1.77 6.44 11.29
C VAL A 18 -3.23 5.99 11.35
N THR A 19 -4.05 6.69 12.12
CA THR A 19 -5.47 6.39 12.33
C THR A 19 -6.34 7.64 12.19
N THR A 20 -7.67 7.48 12.22
CA THR A 20 -8.62 8.60 12.25
C THR A 20 -9.30 8.72 13.60
N LYS A 21 -9.71 9.94 13.98
CA LYS A 21 -10.54 10.18 15.17
C LYS A 21 -11.78 9.28 15.23
N GLN A 22 -12.39 8.99 14.08
CA GLN A 22 -13.54 8.10 13.97
C GLN A 22 -13.19 6.64 14.30
N LEU A 23 -12.08 6.11 13.78
CA LEU A 23 -11.66 4.74 14.09
C LEU A 23 -11.28 4.60 15.56
N VAL A 24 -10.68 5.64 16.14
CA VAL A 24 -10.43 5.72 17.59
C VAL A 24 -11.73 5.60 18.39
N SER A 25 -12.73 6.42 18.06
CA SER A 25 -14.00 6.45 18.80
C SER A 25 -14.83 5.17 18.63
N GLN A 26 -14.67 4.47 17.51
CA GLN A 26 -15.33 3.18 17.25
C GLN A 26 -14.63 1.99 17.93
N GLY A 27 -13.55 2.22 18.68
CA GLY A 27 -12.79 1.14 19.31
C GLY A 27 -12.06 0.24 18.31
N ALA A 28 -11.84 0.72 17.08
CA ALA A 28 -11.01 0.03 16.09
C ALA A 28 -9.51 0.11 16.47
N GLU A 29 -9.18 0.85 17.52
CA GLU A 29 -7.90 0.68 18.20
C GLU A 29 -7.86 -0.72 18.81
N SER A 30 -7.10 -1.61 18.17
CA SER A 30 -6.57 -2.75 18.92
C SER A 30 -5.88 -2.20 20.18
N PRO A 31 -5.83 -2.94 21.31
CA PRO A 31 -5.10 -2.52 22.51
C PRO A 31 -3.69 -1.98 22.20
N ARG A 32 -3.07 -2.53 21.15
CA ARG A 32 -1.74 -2.15 20.64
C ARG A 32 -1.66 -0.79 19.98
N LEU A 33 -2.73 -0.29 19.37
CA LEU A 33 -2.73 1.04 18.77
C LEU A 33 -2.53 2.11 19.85
N ARG A 34 -3.01 1.85 21.07
CA ARG A 34 -2.78 2.69 22.26
C ARG A 34 -1.38 2.51 22.87
N GLU A 35 -0.75 1.37 22.63
CA GLU A 35 0.60 1.05 23.10
C GLU A 35 1.69 1.50 22.10
N LEU A 36 1.32 1.87 20.88
CA LEU A 36 2.24 2.49 19.93
C LEU A 36 2.67 3.85 20.47
N SER A 37 3.96 3.96 20.77
CA SER A 37 4.58 5.23 21.19
C SER A 37 4.56 6.29 20.09
N ASP A 38 4.39 5.87 18.84
CA ASP A 38 4.42 6.74 17.66
C ASP A 38 3.17 6.52 16.80
N LEU A 39 2.19 7.42 16.97
CA LEU A 39 0.86 7.35 16.37
C LEU A 39 0.37 8.74 15.95
N THR A 40 0.04 8.88 14.67
CA THR A 40 -0.63 10.07 14.14
C THR A 40 -2.14 9.85 14.04
N VAL A 41 -2.93 10.75 14.63
CA VAL A 41 -4.40 10.74 14.56
C VAL A 41 -4.88 11.87 13.65
N THR A 42 -5.53 11.52 12.54
CA THR A 42 -6.03 12.47 11.54
C THR A 42 -7.55 12.68 11.64
N ASP A 43 -8.05 13.74 11.00
CA ASP A 43 -9.46 14.11 11.07
C ASP A 43 -10.38 13.17 10.27
N ASN A 44 -9.88 12.58 9.18
CA ASN A 44 -10.68 11.76 8.26
C ASN A 44 -9.82 10.78 7.45
N MET A 45 -10.48 9.89 6.71
CA MET A 45 -9.80 8.84 5.93
C MET A 45 -8.90 9.38 4.81
N SER A 46 -9.27 10.49 4.18
CA SER A 46 -8.44 11.10 3.13
C SER A 46 -7.13 11.63 3.70
N ALA A 47 -7.19 12.35 4.82
CA ALA A 47 -6.02 12.83 5.54
C ALA A 47 -5.15 11.68 6.06
N ARG A 48 -5.76 10.60 6.58
CA ARG A 48 -5.04 9.38 6.98
C ARG A 48 -4.23 8.79 5.82
N LYS A 49 -4.85 8.61 4.64
CA LYS A 49 -4.19 8.01 3.48
C LYS A 49 -3.08 8.91 2.93
N ALA A 50 -3.32 10.22 2.86
CA ALA A 50 -2.29 11.20 2.47
C ALA A 50 -1.08 11.14 3.40
N GLU A 51 -1.30 11.11 4.72
CA GLU A 51 -0.23 11.02 5.70
C GLU A 51 0.56 9.71 5.58
N MET A 52 -0.13 8.57 5.43
CA MET A 52 0.53 7.29 5.19
C MET A 52 1.42 7.33 3.94
N MET A 53 0.97 7.97 2.86
CA MET A 53 1.76 8.10 1.63
C MET A 53 2.97 9.02 1.83
N ASN A 54 2.80 10.16 2.50
CA ASN A 54 3.88 11.12 2.78
C ASN A 54 5.02 10.51 3.62
N LEU A 55 4.67 9.66 4.59
CA LEU A 55 5.65 9.01 5.47
C LEU A 55 6.32 7.79 4.82
N SER A 56 5.73 7.22 3.77
CA SER A 56 6.20 5.97 3.17
C SER A 56 7.22 6.20 2.06
N ASN A 57 8.10 5.21 1.85
CA ASN A 57 8.93 5.09 0.65
C ASN A 57 8.47 3.93 -0.25
N GLY A 58 7.28 3.41 0.00
CA GLY A 58 6.75 2.23 -0.67
C GLY A 58 5.51 1.69 0.04
N CYS A 59 4.63 1.04 -0.72
CA CYS A 59 3.39 0.47 -0.21
C CYS A 59 3.32 -1.02 -0.56
N ILE A 60 3.06 -1.86 0.44
CA ILE A 60 2.88 -3.31 0.25
C ILE A 60 1.48 -3.69 0.77
N ALA A 61 0.63 -4.18 -0.12
CA ALA A 61 -0.66 -4.76 0.21
C ALA A 61 -0.48 -6.25 0.55
N LEU A 62 -0.67 -6.58 1.83
CA LEU A 62 -0.85 -7.96 2.28
C LEU A 62 -2.31 -8.41 2.03
N PRO A 63 -2.59 -9.72 1.96
CA PRO A 63 -3.96 -10.24 1.84
C PRO A 63 -4.92 -9.55 2.81
N GLY A 64 -5.97 -8.95 2.23
CA GLY A 64 -6.88 -8.06 2.94
C GLY A 64 -8.17 -7.82 2.17
N CYS A 65 -9.13 -7.17 2.83
CA CYS A 65 -10.45 -6.89 2.27
C CYS A 65 -10.45 -5.64 1.38
N ILE A 66 -11.64 -5.15 1.03
CA ILE A 66 -11.85 -4.00 0.15
C ILE A 66 -11.11 -2.73 0.58
N GLY A 67 -10.94 -2.50 1.90
CA GLY A 67 -10.19 -1.36 2.40
C GLY A 67 -8.71 -1.39 1.98
N THR A 68 -8.08 -2.56 2.05
CA THR A 68 -6.69 -2.74 1.60
C THR A 68 -6.57 -2.54 0.09
N LEU A 69 -7.54 -3.05 -0.68
CA LEU A 69 -7.57 -2.86 -2.13
C LEU A 69 -7.75 -1.39 -2.51
N GLU A 70 -8.64 -0.67 -1.81
CA GLU A 70 -8.89 0.76 -2.00
C GLU A 70 -7.63 1.58 -1.76
N GLU A 71 -6.94 1.35 -0.65
CA GLU A 71 -5.71 2.06 -0.28
C GLU A 71 -4.59 1.87 -1.31
N ILE A 72 -4.28 0.62 -1.70
CA ILE A 72 -3.17 0.35 -2.63
C ILE A 72 -3.46 0.79 -4.06
N THR A 73 -4.71 0.66 -4.53
CA THR A 73 -5.09 1.12 -5.88
C THR A 73 -5.13 2.63 -5.96
N GLN A 74 -5.50 3.33 -4.88
CA GLN A 74 -5.34 4.77 -4.79
C GLN A 74 -3.87 5.18 -4.85
N ALA A 75 -2.99 4.55 -4.07
CA ALA A 75 -1.56 4.84 -4.07
C ALA A 75 -0.94 4.66 -5.47
N PHE A 76 -1.33 3.60 -6.19
CA PHE A 76 -0.88 3.38 -7.56
C PHE A 76 -1.47 4.38 -8.57
N SER A 77 -2.75 4.74 -8.40
CA SER A 77 -3.39 5.78 -9.23
C SER A 77 -2.67 7.12 -9.10
N TRP A 78 -2.33 7.52 -7.86
CA TRP A 78 -1.57 8.74 -7.57
C TRP A 78 -0.17 8.73 -8.16
N ALA A 79 0.48 7.56 -8.26
CA ALA A 79 1.77 7.46 -8.94
C ALA A 79 1.68 7.90 -10.41
N ARG A 80 0.58 7.59 -11.10
CA ARG A 80 0.35 8.00 -12.50
C ARG A 80 0.03 9.49 -12.65
N LEU A 81 -0.48 10.12 -11.59
CA LEU A 81 -0.76 11.56 -11.54
C LEU A 81 0.46 12.38 -11.12
N GLY A 82 1.49 11.73 -10.56
CA GLY A 82 2.68 12.40 -10.04
C GLY A 82 2.61 12.73 -8.54
N ASP A 83 1.53 12.33 -7.87
CA ASP A 83 1.26 12.63 -6.45
C ASP A 83 1.87 11.59 -5.48
N ASN A 84 2.35 10.45 -5.99
CA ASN A 84 3.02 9.41 -5.21
C ASN A 84 4.21 8.80 -5.98
N PRO A 85 5.47 9.16 -5.67
CA PRO A 85 6.62 8.61 -6.38
C PRO A 85 7.01 7.19 -5.93
N ASN A 86 6.28 6.58 -4.99
CA ASN A 86 6.71 5.35 -4.34
C ASN A 86 6.21 4.07 -5.05
N PRO A 87 6.97 2.96 -4.97
CA PRO A 87 6.53 1.66 -5.49
C PRO A 87 5.29 1.14 -4.77
N CYS A 88 4.39 0.50 -5.52
CA CYS A 88 3.23 -0.21 -5.00
C CYS A 88 3.35 -1.71 -5.33
N VAL A 89 3.13 -2.56 -4.32
CA VAL A 89 3.31 -4.01 -4.41
C VAL A 89 2.11 -4.72 -3.80
N PHE A 90 1.65 -5.79 -4.46
CA PHE A 90 0.74 -6.78 -3.90
C PHE A 90 1.54 -8.01 -3.48
N TYR A 91 1.58 -8.32 -2.18
CA TYR A 91 2.20 -9.52 -1.68
C TYR A 91 1.27 -10.72 -1.90
N ASN A 92 1.47 -11.42 -3.02
CA ASN A 92 0.56 -12.42 -3.59
C ASN A 92 0.69 -13.82 -2.98
N VAL A 93 0.69 -13.90 -1.65
CA VAL A 93 0.83 -15.17 -0.93
C VAL A 93 -0.29 -16.14 -1.33
N ASN A 94 0.08 -17.37 -1.69
CA ASN A 94 -0.85 -18.43 -2.10
C ASN A 94 -1.81 -18.04 -3.24
N GLY A 95 -1.41 -17.10 -4.11
CA GLY A 95 -2.21 -16.67 -5.25
C GLY A 95 -3.45 -15.84 -4.89
N TYR A 96 -3.49 -15.23 -3.70
CA TYR A 96 -4.64 -14.43 -3.22
C TYR A 96 -5.07 -13.32 -4.21
N TYR A 97 -4.10 -12.71 -4.90
CA TYR A 97 -4.29 -11.62 -5.86
C TYR A 97 -4.24 -12.08 -7.34
N ASP A 98 -4.25 -13.38 -7.65
CA ASP A 98 -4.15 -13.87 -9.04
C ASP A 98 -5.24 -13.30 -9.96
N SER A 99 -6.49 -13.29 -9.49
CA SER A 99 -7.61 -12.71 -10.24
C SER A 99 -7.45 -11.21 -10.45
N LEU A 100 -6.87 -10.51 -9.48
CA LEU A 100 -6.62 -9.08 -9.56
C LEU A 100 -5.47 -8.76 -10.52
N ALA A 101 -4.39 -9.55 -10.50
CA ALA A 101 -3.29 -9.45 -11.45
C ALA A 101 -3.78 -9.61 -12.89
N LYS A 102 -4.64 -10.63 -13.13
CA LYS A 102 -5.30 -10.84 -14.43
C LYS A 102 -6.16 -9.66 -14.85
N MET A 103 -6.89 -9.04 -13.93
CA MET A 103 -7.66 -7.82 -14.22
C MET A 103 -6.74 -6.66 -14.66
N PHE A 104 -5.60 -6.46 -14.00
CA PHE A 104 -4.62 -5.45 -14.41
C PHE A 104 -4.01 -5.75 -15.79
N ASP A 105 -3.77 -7.04 -16.10
CA ASP A 105 -3.30 -7.46 -17.43
C ASP A 105 -4.37 -7.22 -18.51
N GLN A 106 -5.63 -7.45 -18.18
CA GLN A 106 -6.76 -7.15 -19.06
C GLN A 106 -6.91 -5.66 -19.31
N MET A 107 -6.79 -4.82 -18.27
CA MET A 107 -6.74 -3.35 -18.44
C MET A 107 -5.63 -2.92 -19.39
N ALA A 108 -4.47 -3.59 -19.35
CA ALA A 108 -3.37 -3.30 -20.26
C ALA A 108 -3.68 -3.74 -21.70
N THR A 109 -4.30 -4.90 -21.85
CA THR A 109 -4.69 -5.47 -23.15
C THR A 109 -5.78 -4.63 -23.83
N GLU A 110 -6.73 -4.12 -23.06
CA GLU A 110 -7.86 -3.31 -23.54
C GLU A 110 -7.51 -1.82 -23.68
N GLY A 111 -6.30 -1.40 -23.29
CA GLY A 111 -5.82 -0.03 -23.44
C GLY A 111 -6.25 0.95 -22.33
N PHE A 112 -6.87 0.47 -21.25
CA PHE A 112 -7.18 1.29 -20.06
C PHE A 112 -5.96 1.56 -19.18
N LEU A 113 -4.92 0.72 -19.29
CA LEU A 113 -3.61 0.88 -18.66
C LEU A 113 -2.54 0.72 -19.73
N SER A 114 -1.45 1.48 -19.68
CA SER A 114 -0.34 1.23 -20.61
C SER A 114 0.45 0.00 -20.17
N ALA A 115 1.02 -0.76 -21.10
CA ALA A 115 1.91 -1.87 -20.77
C ALA A 115 3.14 -1.42 -19.94
N ALA A 116 3.55 -0.16 -20.09
CA ALA A 116 4.62 0.44 -19.29
C ALA A 116 4.16 0.69 -17.84
N ASP A 117 2.98 1.28 -17.63
CA ASP A 117 2.40 1.52 -16.31
C ASP A 117 2.07 0.20 -15.60
N ARG A 118 1.60 -0.81 -16.33
CA ARG A 118 1.35 -2.15 -15.77
C ARG A 118 2.57 -2.77 -15.09
N LYS A 119 3.78 -2.46 -15.58
CA LYS A 119 5.06 -2.90 -15.00
C LYS A 119 5.48 -2.06 -13.78
N LYS A 120 4.73 -1.02 -13.42
CA LYS A 120 4.98 -0.16 -12.24
C LYS A 120 4.21 -0.61 -11.00
N VAL A 121 3.52 -1.74 -11.08
CA VAL A 121 2.91 -2.42 -9.93
C VAL A 121 3.29 -3.89 -9.98
N LEU A 122 3.82 -4.40 -8.86
CA LEU A 122 4.28 -5.78 -8.76
C LEU A 122 3.24 -6.64 -8.03
N PHE A 123 3.03 -7.85 -8.52
CA PHE A 123 2.34 -8.93 -7.82
C PHE A 123 3.36 -10.05 -7.63
N SER A 124 3.76 -10.34 -6.40
CA SER A 124 4.78 -11.35 -6.11
C SER A 124 4.60 -11.91 -4.70
N ASP A 125 4.93 -13.19 -4.51
CA ASP A 125 5.05 -13.84 -3.20
C ASP A 125 6.51 -13.99 -2.74
N SER A 126 7.47 -13.48 -3.52
CA SER A 126 8.90 -13.49 -3.20
C SER A 126 9.33 -12.17 -2.56
N LEU A 127 9.75 -12.20 -1.29
CA LEU A 127 10.26 -11.01 -0.61
C LEU A 127 11.53 -10.45 -1.27
N ASP A 128 12.36 -11.31 -1.86
CA ASP A 128 13.57 -10.88 -2.58
C ASP A 128 13.22 -10.13 -3.87
N GLU A 129 12.23 -10.62 -4.63
CA GLU A 129 11.73 -9.93 -5.83
C GLU A 129 11.09 -8.59 -5.46
N ILE A 130 10.30 -8.56 -4.39
CA ILE A 130 9.68 -7.34 -3.87
C ILE A 130 10.76 -6.32 -3.49
N TYR A 131 11.79 -6.75 -2.75
CA TYR A 131 12.88 -5.87 -2.35
C TYR A 131 13.64 -5.30 -3.56
N ALA A 132 13.97 -6.14 -4.54
CA ALA A 132 14.63 -5.72 -5.78
C ALA A 132 13.76 -4.73 -6.57
N PHE A 133 12.47 -5.02 -6.72
CA PHE A 133 11.54 -4.13 -7.40
C PHE A 133 11.45 -2.77 -6.72
N MET A 134 11.31 -2.72 -5.39
CA MET A 134 11.16 -1.47 -4.66
C MET A 134 12.44 -0.63 -4.68
N THR A 135 13.62 -1.24 -4.60
CA THR A 135 14.90 -0.51 -4.57
C THR A 135 15.35 0.00 -5.94
N THR A 136 14.89 -0.62 -7.02
CA THR A 136 15.16 -0.21 -8.41
C THR A 136 13.99 0.54 -9.04
N TYR A 137 12.95 0.84 -8.25
CA TYR A 137 11.71 1.41 -8.76
C TYR A 137 11.96 2.79 -9.41
N VAL A 138 11.36 2.97 -10.58
CA VAL A 138 11.26 4.27 -11.25
C VAL A 138 9.78 4.57 -11.45
N PRO A 139 9.26 5.72 -11.00
CA PRO A 139 7.86 6.08 -11.16
C PRO A 139 7.39 6.01 -12.63
N PRO A 140 6.08 5.80 -12.89
CA PRO A 140 5.52 5.96 -14.22
C PRO A 140 5.72 7.40 -14.72
N LYS A 141 5.67 7.59 -16.04
CA LYS A 141 5.58 8.94 -16.60
C LYS A 141 4.23 9.54 -16.20
N ILE A 142 4.23 10.82 -15.82
CA ILE A 142 3.01 11.54 -15.48
C ILE A 142 2.05 11.48 -16.66
N ARG A 143 0.81 11.07 -16.39
CA ARG A 143 -0.24 10.94 -17.40
C ARG A 143 -0.52 12.29 -18.04
N GLN A 144 -0.52 12.33 -19.37
CA GLN A 144 -0.94 13.48 -20.18
C GLN A 144 -2.33 13.21 -20.77
N TYR A 145 -3.20 14.22 -20.84
CA TYR A 145 -4.55 14.16 -21.39
C TYR A 145 -4.61 14.89 -22.74
#